data_AF-A0A4V5PPR3-F1
#
_entry.id   AF-A0A4V5PPR3-F1
#
_cell.length_a   1.000
_cell.length_b   1.000
_cell.length_c   1.000
_cell.angle_alpha   90.00
_cell.angle_beta   90.00
_cell.angle_gamma   90.00
#
_symmetry.space_group_name_H-M   'P 1'
#
loop_
_entity.id
_entity.type
_entity.pdbx_description
1 polymer ?
#
loop_
_entity_poly.entity_id
_entity_poly.type
_entity_poly.pdbx_seq_one_letter_code
_entity_poly.pdbx_strand_id
1 'polypeptide(L)'
;MEEPEKTKRKKRSEPKIQIPLRKPYRQLVPSFLLFALCAAFFFHRSSVNDRGLILNGILHFEADGADVFYAVLGVLSAGLSVMGLLGIVRFSQIEPFELVLGGKSLSLPYGRPMSMRVITVPIRDIVSVGLQPPEWPKSIAVQTHDKVYWIPSSWLPKEWTAQDLNAAIVERLRRPEDESAAEGG
;
A
#
# COMPACT_ATOMS: atom_id res chain seq x y z
N MET A 1 39.53 -20.59 -43.19
CA MET A 1 39.01 -20.81 -41.82
C MET A 1 38.19 -19.57 -41.49
N GLU A 2 36.91 -19.57 -41.85
CA GLU A 2 35.98 -18.50 -41.53
C GLU A 2 35.26 -18.86 -40.24
N GLU A 3 35.36 -17.97 -39.26
CA GLU A 3 34.80 -18.11 -37.93
C GLU A 3 33.31 -17.74 -37.98
N PRO A 4 32.36 -18.60 -37.56
CA PRO A 4 30.94 -18.31 -37.70
C PRO A 4 30.53 -17.19 -36.72
N GLU A 5 30.09 -16.09 -37.32
CA GLU A 5 29.56 -14.90 -36.67
C GLU A 5 28.31 -15.25 -35.82
N LYS A 6 28.49 -15.27 -34.49
CA LYS A 6 27.40 -15.50 -33.53
C LYS A 6 26.42 -14.32 -33.56
N THR A 7 25.39 -14.44 -34.38
CA THR A 7 24.22 -13.55 -34.36
C THR A 7 23.54 -13.63 -32.99
N LYS A 8 23.74 -12.60 -32.15
CA LYS A 8 23.01 -12.41 -30.89
C LYS A 8 21.52 -12.31 -31.20
N ARG A 9 20.79 -13.43 -31.05
CA ARG A 9 19.32 -13.44 -31.08
C ARG A 9 18.81 -12.45 -30.02
N LYS A 10 18.25 -11.34 -30.50
CA LYS A 10 17.60 -10.32 -29.68
C LYS A 10 16.42 -11.01 -28.97
N LYS A 11 16.58 -11.30 -27.68
CA LYS A 11 15.58 -11.99 -26.85
C LYS A 11 14.28 -11.18 -26.96
N ARG A 12 13.28 -11.74 -27.64
CA ARG A 12 11.96 -11.10 -27.83
C ARG A 12 11.37 -10.93 -26.44
N SER A 13 11.44 -9.72 -25.90
CA SER A 13 10.93 -9.42 -24.57
C SER A 13 9.42 -9.59 -24.60
N GLU A 14 8.92 -10.61 -23.91
CA GLU A 14 7.49 -10.84 -23.74
C GLU A 14 6.78 -9.56 -23.25
N PRO A 15 5.54 -9.30 -23.69
CA PRO A 15 4.80 -8.14 -23.26
C PRO A 15 4.65 -8.16 -21.73
N LYS A 16 5.18 -7.14 -21.06
CA LYS A 16 5.07 -6.94 -19.62
C LYS A 16 3.95 -5.94 -19.37
N ILE A 17 2.95 -6.33 -18.59
CA ILE A 17 1.90 -5.42 -18.15
C ILE A 17 2.44 -4.72 -16.90
N GLN A 18 2.63 -3.41 -16.99
CA GLN A 18 3.05 -2.56 -15.88
C GLN A 18 1.85 -1.73 -15.42
N ILE A 19 1.47 -1.88 -14.16
CA ILE A 19 0.34 -1.17 -13.56
C ILE A 19 0.90 -0.24 -12.49
N PRO A 20 0.85 1.08 -12.68
CA PRO A 20 1.31 2.03 -11.67
C PRO A 20 0.32 2.02 -10.50
N LEU A 21 0.80 1.68 -9.30
CA LEU A 21 -0.04 1.63 -8.12
C LEU A 21 -0.16 3.02 -7.50
N ARG A 22 -1.32 3.30 -6.91
CA ARG A 22 -1.63 4.52 -6.18
C ARG A 22 -1.15 4.41 -4.75
N LYS A 23 -0.28 5.34 -4.36
CA LYS A 23 0.15 5.51 -2.97
C LYS A 23 -1.04 5.98 -2.11
N PRO A 24 -1.18 5.52 -0.86
CA PRO A 24 -2.35 5.79 0.00
C PRO A 24 -2.38 7.21 0.62
N TYR A 25 -1.90 8.24 -0.10
CA TYR A 25 -1.84 9.62 0.40
C TYR A 25 -3.20 10.22 0.76
N ARG A 26 -4.27 9.76 0.08
CA ARG A 26 -5.62 10.31 0.26
C ARG A 26 -6.14 10.14 1.69
N GLN A 27 -5.63 9.17 2.44
CA GLN A 27 -6.00 8.96 3.84
C GLN A 27 -4.99 9.64 4.78
N LEU A 28 -3.70 9.56 4.47
CA LEU A 28 -2.64 10.09 5.35
C LEU A 28 -2.64 11.62 5.45
N VAL A 29 -2.83 12.31 4.32
CA VAL A 29 -2.83 13.79 4.28
C VAL A 29 -3.93 14.39 5.14
N PRO A 30 -5.22 14.02 5.01
CA PRO A 30 -6.26 14.59 5.86
C PRO A 30 -6.10 14.19 7.32
N SER A 31 -5.63 12.97 7.63
CA SER A 31 -5.32 12.59 9.03
C SER A 31 -4.22 13.47 9.62
N PHE A 32 -3.12 13.69 8.91
CA PHE A 32 -2.05 14.59 9.33
C PHE A 32 -2.57 16.00 9.62
N LEU A 33 -3.34 16.58 8.68
CA LEU A 33 -3.89 17.93 8.80
C LEU A 33 -4.89 18.04 9.95
N LEU A 34 -5.78 17.04 10.10
CA LEU A 34 -6.75 17.01 11.18
C LEU A 34 -6.05 16.99 12.54
N PHE A 35 -5.08 16.09 12.74
CA PHE A 35 -4.36 16.00 14.01
C PHE A 35 -3.46 17.21 14.27
N ALA A 36 -2.89 17.82 13.22
CA ALA A 36 -2.18 19.09 13.35
C ALA A 36 -3.10 20.21 13.84
N LEU A 37 -4.30 20.30 13.27
CA LEU A 37 -5.31 21.28 13.67
C LEU A 37 -5.81 21.04 15.10
N CYS A 38 -6.09 19.78 15.47
CA CYS A 38 -6.46 19.42 16.84
C CYS A 38 -5.35 19.77 17.84
N ALA A 39 -4.09 19.48 17.50
CA ALA A 39 -2.96 19.85 18.35
C ALA A 39 -2.89 21.36 18.58
N ALA A 40 -2.97 22.14 17.50
CA ALA A 40 -2.98 23.60 17.57
C ALA A 40 -4.17 24.12 18.40
N PHE A 41 -5.36 23.56 18.19
CA PHE A 41 -6.56 23.91 18.95
C PHE A 41 -6.40 23.63 20.45
N PHE A 42 -5.90 22.45 20.83
CA PHE A 42 -5.73 22.10 22.24
C PHE A 42 -4.63 22.90 22.91
N PHE A 43 -3.50 23.16 22.25
CA PHE A 43 -2.48 24.05 22.78
C PHE A 43 -3.00 25.49 22.92
N HIS A 44 -3.77 25.97 21.94
CA HIS A 44 -4.40 27.28 22.04
C HIS A 44 -5.36 27.33 23.24
N ARG A 45 -6.27 26.35 23.37
CA ARG A 45 -7.19 26.26 24.51
C ARG A 45 -6.44 26.22 25.84
N SER A 46 -5.40 25.41 25.96
CA SER A 46 -4.55 25.36 27.16
C SER A 46 -3.90 26.70 27.53
N SER A 47 -3.74 27.63 26.57
CA SER A 47 -3.10 28.92 26.82
C SER A 47 -4.06 30.06 27.18
N VAL A 48 -5.37 29.87 26.97
CA VAL A 48 -6.40 30.90 27.13
C VAL A 48 -7.54 30.46 28.05
N ASN A 49 -7.34 29.38 28.79
CA ASN A 49 -8.42 28.72 29.53
C ASN A 49 -8.49 29.23 30.98
N ASP A 50 -9.26 30.30 31.16
CA ASP A 50 -9.55 30.85 32.49
C ASP A 50 -10.76 30.18 33.18
N ARG A 51 -11.42 29.26 32.48
CA ARG A 51 -12.65 28.59 32.94
C ARG A 51 -12.34 27.10 33.07
N GLY A 52 -12.51 26.53 34.26
CA GLY A 52 -12.33 25.09 34.49
C GLY A 52 -13.11 24.22 33.49
N LEU A 53 -12.77 22.93 33.42
CA LEU A 53 -13.34 22.01 32.44
C LEU A 53 -14.32 21.05 33.12
N ILE A 54 -15.55 20.99 32.61
CA ILE A 54 -16.55 20.00 33.02
C ILE A 54 -16.69 18.95 31.91
N LEU A 55 -16.21 17.74 32.18
CA LEU A 55 -16.25 16.61 31.27
C LEU A 55 -17.45 15.73 31.60
N ASN A 56 -18.47 15.76 30.73
CA ASN A 56 -19.70 14.99 30.83
C ASN A 56 -20.46 15.16 32.17
N GLY A 57 -20.23 16.25 32.89
CA GLY A 57 -20.80 16.49 34.22
C GLY A 57 -20.24 15.61 35.34
N ILE A 58 -19.25 14.75 35.05
CA ILE A 58 -18.69 13.79 36.01
C ILE A 58 -17.34 14.28 36.51
N LEU A 59 -16.47 14.72 35.60
CA LEU A 59 -15.14 15.20 35.94
C LEU A 59 -15.14 16.72 35.92
N HIS A 60 -14.84 17.31 37.08
CA HIS A 60 -14.70 18.75 37.25
C HIS A 60 -13.22 19.05 37.46
N PHE A 61 -12.62 19.75 36.50
CA PHE A 61 -11.27 20.25 36.60
C PHE A 61 -11.32 21.75 36.90
N GLU A 62 -10.54 22.19 37.88
CA GLU A 62 -10.23 23.60 38.07
C GLU A 62 -9.43 24.14 36.88
N ALA A 63 -9.22 25.47 36.80
CA ALA A 63 -8.53 26.10 35.67
C ALA A 63 -7.17 25.43 35.38
N ASP A 64 -6.33 25.27 36.41
CA ASP A 64 -5.02 24.62 36.29
C ASP A 64 -5.13 23.15 35.82
N GLY A 65 -6.14 22.42 36.29
CA GLY A 65 -6.37 21.04 35.89
C GLY A 65 -6.83 20.91 34.43
N ALA A 66 -7.63 21.85 33.95
CA ALA A 66 -8.09 21.92 32.58
C ALA A 66 -6.94 22.25 31.61
N ASP A 67 -6.00 23.11 32.02
CA ASP A 67 -4.81 23.44 31.24
C ASP A 67 -3.95 22.20 30.99
N VAL A 68 -3.65 21.45 32.05
CA VAL A 68 -2.90 20.18 31.94
C VAL A 68 -3.62 19.20 31.03
N PHE A 69 -4.94 19.07 31.17
CA PHE A 69 -5.73 18.17 30.33
C PHE A 69 -5.62 18.53 28.84
N TYR A 70 -5.81 19.81 28.49
CA TYR A 70 -5.68 20.28 27.11
C TYR A 70 -4.25 20.16 26.58
N ALA A 71 -3.23 20.47 27.40
CA ALA A 71 -1.83 20.30 27.01
C ALA A 71 -1.51 18.83 26.67
N VAL A 72 -1.99 17.87 27.46
CA VAL A 72 -1.81 16.44 27.19
C VAL A 72 -2.48 16.03 25.88
N LEU A 73 -3.73 16.46 25.64
CA LEU A 73 -4.41 16.20 24.36
C LEU A 73 -3.69 16.84 23.17
N GLY A 74 -3.13 18.04 23.36
CA GLY A 74 -2.30 18.72 22.38
C GLY A 74 -1.06 17.91 22.01
N VAL A 75 -0.32 17.41 23.01
CA VAL A 75 0.86 16.55 22.81
C VAL A 75 0.50 15.24 22.10
N LEU A 76 -0.57 14.57 22.51
CA LEU A 76 -1.01 13.32 21.87
C LEU A 76 -1.42 13.56 20.41
N SER A 77 -2.16 14.64 20.14
CA SER A 77 -2.56 15.02 18.78
C SER A 77 -1.34 15.37 17.93
N ALA A 78 -0.36 16.08 18.48
CA ALA A 78 0.89 16.39 17.80
C ALA A 78 1.66 15.10 17.46
N GLY A 79 1.72 14.13 18.38
CA GLY A 79 2.34 12.82 18.14
C GLY A 79 1.68 12.07 16.97
N LEU A 80 0.35 12.05 16.90
CA LEU A 80 -0.39 11.45 15.78
C LEU A 80 -0.15 12.19 14.45
N SER A 81 -0.06 13.52 14.50
CA SER A 81 0.31 14.33 13.34
C SER A 81 1.71 13.98 12.83
N VAL A 82 2.71 13.90 13.71
CA VAL A 82 4.07 13.47 13.35
C VAL A 82 4.08 12.07 12.73
N MET A 83 3.32 11.12 13.27
CA MET A 83 3.18 9.78 12.68
C MET A 83 2.59 9.82 11.27
N GLY A 84 1.57 10.65 11.03
CA GLY A 84 0.99 10.87 9.71
C GLY A 84 2.02 11.44 8.72
N LEU A 85 2.79 12.43 9.14
CA LEU A 85 3.86 13.04 8.33
C LEU A 85 4.96 12.02 7.98
N LEU A 86 5.42 11.23 8.95
CA LEU A 86 6.39 10.16 8.71
C LEU A 86 5.84 9.13 7.71
N GLY A 87 4.56 8.78 7.79
CA GLY A 87 3.89 7.93 6.81
C GLY A 87 3.99 8.51 5.40
N ILE A 88 3.66 9.79 5.22
CA ILE A 88 3.72 10.48 3.92
C ILE A 88 5.14 10.45 3.34
N VAL A 89 6.14 10.82 4.14
CA VAL A 89 7.56 10.85 3.71
C VAL A 89 8.06 9.46 3.36
N ARG A 90 7.66 8.41 4.08
CA ARG A 90 8.08 7.05 3.75
C ARG A 90 7.44 6.55 2.46
N PHE A 91 6.15 6.80 2.24
CA PHE A 91 5.52 6.42 0.98
C PHE A 91 6.10 7.18 -0.23
N SER A 92 6.59 8.41 -0.06
CA SER A 92 7.25 9.12 -1.16
C SER A 92 8.56 8.48 -1.58
N GLN A 93 9.32 7.90 -0.64
CA GLN A 93 10.57 7.20 -0.91
C GLN A 93 10.43 5.84 -1.58
N ILE A 94 9.23 5.25 -1.59
CA ILE A 94 8.99 3.96 -2.26
C ILE A 94 8.83 4.22 -3.76
N GLU A 95 9.91 4.02 -4.52
CA GLU A 95 9.91 4.04 -5.98
C GLU A 95 10.75 2.87 -6.53
N PRO A 96 10.25 2.11 -7.53
CA PRO A 96 8.93 2.25 -8.17
C PRO A 96 7.80 1.54 -7.38
N PHE A 97 6.66 2.21 -7.22
CA PHE A 97 5.45 1.62 -6.61
C PHE A 97 4.52 1.09 -7.70
N GLU A 98 4.92 -0.03 -8.30
CA GLU A 98 4.27 -0.61 -9.47
C GLU A 98 4.04 -2.11 -9.32
N LEU A 99 3.01 -2.61 -9.98
CA LEU A 99 2.78 -4.04 -10.16
C LEU A 99 3.20 -4.42 -11.58
N VAL A 100 4.13 -5.35 -11.70
CA VAL A 100 4.64 -5.84 -12.98
C VAL A 100 4.23 -7.28 -13.17
N LEU A 101 3.26 -7.51 -14.06
CA LEU A 101 2.89 -8.84 -14.51
C LEU A 101 3.77 -9.19 -15.72
N GLY A 102 4.89 -9.83 -15.43
CA GLY A 102 5.77 -10.42 -16.43
C GLY A 102 5.28 -11.81 -16.83
N GLY A 103 5.97 -12.42 -17.80
CA GLY A 103 5.51 -13.70 -18.31
C GLY A 103 5.67 -14.91 -17.42
N LYS A 104 6.73 -14.90 -16.61
CA LYS A 104 7.09 -15.97 -15.69
C LYS A 104 7.07 -15.52 -14.24
N SER A 105 6.77 -14.24 -13.99
CA SER A 105 6.83 -13.65 -12.65
C SER A 105 5.86 -12.50 -12.48
N LEU A 106 5.25 -12.41 -11.30
CA LEU A 106 4.49 -11.27 -10.81
C LEU A 106 5.36 -10.51 -9.80
N SER A 107 5.63 -9.22 -10.05
CA SER A 107 6.31 -8.35 -9.07
C SER A 107 5.33 -7.37 -8.47
N LEU A 108 5.37 -7.21 -7.14
CA LEU A 108 4.47 -6.32 -6.41
C LEU A 108 5.14 -5.78 -5.14
N PRO A 109 4.77 -4.59 -4.65
CA PRO A 109 5.24 -4.09 -3.37
C PRO A 109 4.54 -4.82 -2.22
N TYR A 110 5.32 -5.45 -1.34
CA TYR A 110 4.82 -6.22 -0.21
C TYR A 110 5.54 -5.88 1.09
N GLY A 111 4.83 -6.01 2.20
CA GLY A 111 5.34 -5.79 3.55
C GLY A 111 4.50 -4.80 4.34
N ARG A 112 4.94 -4.50 5.56
CA ARG A 112 4.33 -3.44 6.36
C ARG A 112 4.60 -2.09 5.69
N PRO A 113 3.74 -1.07 5.87
CA PRO A 113 3.99 0.28 5.35
C PRO A 113 5.39 0.82 5.65
N MET A 114 5.97 0.41 6.79
CA MET A 114 7.30 0.84 7.25
C MET A 114 8.48 0.01 6.69
N SER A 115 8.23 -1.16 6.09
CA SER A 115 9.25 -2.09 5.61
C SER A 115 8.91 -2.70 4.25
N MET A 116 8.16 -1.95 3.44
CA MET A 116 7.67 -2.41 2.15
C MET A 116 8.82 -2.56 1.16
N ARG A 117 8.86 -3.69 0.46
CA ARG A 117 9.87 -4.02 -0.56
C ARG A 117 9.17 -4.58 -1.79
N VAL A 118 9.74 -4.35 -2.96
CA VAL A 118 9.29 -5.03 -4.17
C VAL A 118 9.72 -6.49 -4.06
N ILE A 119 8.75 -7.39 -4.15
CA ILE A 119 8.98 -8.82 -4.21
C ILE A 119 8.63 -9.31 -5.61
N THR A 120 9.32 -10.34 -6.07
CA THR A 120 9.04 -11.01 -7.34
C THR A 120 8.67 -12.45 -7.04
N VAL A 121 7.44 -12.81 -7.40
CA VAL A 121 6.85 -14.13 -7.21
C VAL A 121 6.80 -14.84 -8.57
N PRO A 122 7.47 -15.99 -8.74
CA PRO A 122 7.31 -16.81 -9.94
C PRO A 122 5.86 -17.23 -10.14
N ILE A 123 5.35 -17.18 -11.38
CA ILE A 123 3.95 -17.54 -11.69
C ILE A 123 3.66 -19.00 -11.29
N ARG A 124 4.63 -19.89 -11.45
CA ARG A 124 4.55 -21.30 -11.04
C ARG A 124 4.37 -21.53 -9.53
N ASP A 125 4.73 -20.55 -8.70
CA ASP A 125 4.62 -20.67 -7.24
C ASP A 125 3.25 -20.19 -6.74
N ILE A 126 2.42 -19.61 -7.62
CA ILE A 126 1.09 -19.13 -7.32
C ILE A 126 0.11 -20.31 -7.38
N VAL A 127 -0.46 -20.64 -6.23
CA VAL A 127 -1.41 -21.75 -6.04
C VAL A 127 -2.83 -21.33 -6.39
N SER A 128 -3.22 -20.13 -5.95
CA SER A 128 -4.56 -19.61 -6.21
C SER A 128 -4.57 -18.08 -6.24
N VAL A 129 -5.54 -17.52 -6.95
CA VAL A 129 -5.81 -16.09 -6.96
C VAL A 129 -7.30 -15.89 -6.74
N GLY A 130 -7.64 -15.03 -5.79
CA GLY A 130 -9.01 -14.83 -5.36
C GLY A 130 -9.32 -13.37 -5.02
N LEU A 131 -10.60 -13.04 -5.10
CA LEU A 131 -11.16 -11.75 -4.73
C LEU A 131 -11.68 -11.78 -3.29
N GLN A 132 -11.42 -10.71 -2.52
CA GLN A 132 -11.87 -10.62 -1.14
C GLN A 132 -12.44 -9.24 -0.76
N PRO A 133 -13.69 -9.18 -0.25
CA PRO A 133 -14.74 -10.22 -0.37
C PRO A 133 -15.15 -10.45 -1.83
N PRO A 134 -15.83 -11.56 -2.18
CA PRO A 134 -16.15 -11.90 -3.57
C PRO A 134 -17.07 -10.90 -4.28
N GLU A 135 -18.10 -10.39 -3.58
CA GLU A 135 -19.10 -9.49 -4.19
C GLU A 135 -18.54 -8.09 -4.45
N TRP A 136 -17.84 -7.52 -3.46
CA TRP A 136 -17.24 -6.18 -3.54
C TRP A 136 -15.75 -6.24 -3.20
N PRO A 137 -14.91 -6.66 -4.15
CA PRO A 137 -13.50 -6.94 -3.90
C PRO A 137 -12.76 -5.70 -3.42
N LYS A 138 -12.41 -5.70 -2.13
CA LYS A 138 -11.57 -4.69 -1.48
C LYS A 138 -10.08 -5.03 -1.65
N SER A 139 -9.78 -6.29 -1.94
CA SER A 139 -8.42 -6.77 -2.17
C SER A 139 -8.42 -8.01 -3.06
N ILE A 140 -7.28 -8.25 -3.70
CA ILE A 140 -6.94 -9.50 -4.38
C ILE A 140 -5.98 -10.26 -3.50
N ALA A 141 -6.25 -11.55 -3.26
CA ALA A 141 -5.37 -12.48 -2.58
C ALA A 141 -4.63 -13.30 -3.63
N VAL A 142 -3.31 -13.19 -3.67
CA VAL A 142 -2.43 -14.08 -4.44
C VAL A 142 -1.83 -15.06 -3.45
N GLN A 143 -2.30 -16.31 -3.46
CA GLN A 143 -1.80 -17.37 -2.60
C GLN A 143 -0.64 -18.08 -3.29
N THR A 144 0.48 -18.19 -2.58
CA THR A 144 1.60 -19.07 -2.93
C THR A 144 1.67 -20.23 -1.94
N HIS A 145 2.57 -21.18 -2.17
CA HIS A 145 2.80 -22.28 -1.24
C HIS A 145 3.18 -21.79 0.18
N ASP A 146 3.94 -20.71 0.27
CA ASP A 146 4.47 -20.23 1.54
C ASP A 146 3.62 -19.13 2.18
N LYS A 147 3.03 -18.24 1.36
CA LYS A 147 2.45 -16.97 1.82
C LYS A 147 1.26 -16.52 0.97
N VAL A 148 0.41 -15.70 1.59
CA VAL A 148 -0.67 -14.96 0.91
C VAL A 148 -0.28 -13.50 0.77
N TYR A 149 -0.32 -13.01 -0.47
CA TYR A 149 -0.05 -11.62 -0.81
C TYR A 149 -1.36 -10.89 -1.07
N TRP A 150 -1.63 -9.86 -0.28
CA TRP A 150 -2.83 -9.03 -0.40
C TRP A 150 -2.53 -7.77 -1.20
N ILE A 151 -3.31 -7.54 -2.24
CA ILE A 151 -3.24 -6.32 -3.07
C ILE A 151 -4.53 -5.54 -2.86
N PRO A 152 -4.52 -4.43 -2.10
CA PRO A 152 -5.71 -3.62 -1.89
C PRO A 152 -6.19 -2.98 -3.20
N SER A 153 -7.49 -3.06 -3.49
CA SER A 153 -8.08 -2.42 -4.68
C SER A 153 -7.89 -0.90 -4.66
N SER A 154 -7.75 -0.31 -3.47
CA SER A 154 -7.45 1.13 -3.29
C SER A 154 -6.09 1.56 -3.87
N TRP A 155 -5.16 0.61 -4.08
CA TRP A 155 -3.89 0.87 -4.75
C TRP A 155 -3.99 0.79 -6.26
N LEU A 156 -5.08 0.26 -6.82
CA LEU A 156 -5.22 0.20 -8.27
C LEU A 156 -5.54 1.58 -8.84
N PRO A 157 -5.01 1.89 -10.05
CA PRO A 157 -5.41 3.07 -10.79
C PRO A 157 -6.88 2.93 -11.22
N LYS A 158 -7.54 4.03 -11.61
CA LYS A 158 -9.00 4.02 -11.86
C LYS A 158 -9.40 3.14 -13.03
N GLU A 159 -8.47 2.92 -13.95
CA GLU A 159 -8.59 2.14 -15.17
C GLU A 159 -8.54 0.63 -14.90
N TRP A 160 -8.16 0.22 -13.68
CA TRP A 160 -8.04 -1.17 -13.29
C TRP A 160 -8.96 -1.48 -12.11
N THR A 161 -9.91 -2.40 -12.32
CA THR A 161 -10.65 -2.99 -11.22
C THR A 161 -9.91 -4.18 -10.64
N ALA A 162 -10.29 -4.59 -9.42
CA ALA A 162 -9.76 -5.82 -8.84
C ALA A 162 -10.09 -7.06 -9.67
N GLN A 163 -11.25 -7.04 -10.36
CA GLN A 163 -11.69 -8.10 -11.25
C GLN A 163 -10.82 -8.16 -12.51
N ASP A 164 -10.49 -7.02 -13.12
CA ASP A 164 -9.61 -6.95 -14.29
C ASP A 164 -8.21 -7.48 -13.97
N LEU A 165 -7.65 -7.09 -12.82
CA LEU A 165 -6.35 -7.58 -12.39
C LEU A 165 -6.40 -9.08 -12.08
N ASN A 166 -7.44 -9.56 -11.40
CA ASN A 166 -7.62 -10.99 -11.15
C ASN A 166 -7.71 -11.77 -12.48
N ALA A 167 -8.51 -11.29 -13.43
CA ALA A 167 -8.63 -11.90 -14.75
C ALA A 167 -7.30 -11.93 -15.50
N ALA A 168 -6.52 -10.84 -15.48
CA ALA A 168 -5.21 -10.78 -16.11
C ALA A 168 -4.21 -11.77 -15.50
N ILE A 169 -4.21 -11.92 -14.16
CA ILE A 169 -3.34 -12.90 -13.48
C ILE A 169 -3.78 -14.33 -13.81
N VAL A 170 -5.10 -14.60 -13.79
CA VAL A 170 -5.65 -15.93 -14.13
C VAL A 170 -5.38 -16.30 -15.58
N GLU A 171 -5.52 -15.37 -16.52
CA GLU A 171 -5.15 -15.59 -17.93
C GLU A 171 -3.67 -15.94 -18.04
N ARG A 172 -2.80 -15.27 -17.27
CA ARG A 172 -1.37 -15.55 -17.30
C ARG A 172 -0.99 -16.87 -16.64
N LEU A 173 -1.76 -17.33 -15.65
CA LEU A 173 -1.61 -18.64 -15.01
C LEU A 173 -2.05 -19.81 -15.92
N ARG A 174 -2.93 -19.57 -16.90
CA ARG A 174 -3.36 -20.59 -17.88
C ARG A 174 -2.39 -20.76 -19.05
N ARG A 175 -1.65 -19.71 -19.39
CA ARG A 175 -0.68 -19.71 -20.51
C ARG A 175 0.67 -20.43 -20.32
N PRO A 176 1.17 -20.78 -19.11
CA PRO A 176 2.56 -21.21 -18.93
C PRO A 176 2.81 -22.66 -19.36
N GLU A 177 1.78 -23.48 -19.58
CA GLU A 177 1.93 -24.88 -19.98
C GLU A 177 2.25 -25.03 -21.48
N ASP A 178 1.68 -24.16 -22.33
CA ASP A 178 1.78 -24.30 -23.79
C ASP A 178 3.18 -23.99 -24.35
N GLU A 179 3.94 -23.09 -23.74
CA GLU A 179 5.28 -22.71 -24.25
C GLU A 179 6.41 -23.58 -23.70
N SER A 180 6.28 -24.15 -22.48
CA SER A 180 7.27 -25.09 -21.95
C SER A 180 7.26 -26.44 -22.67
N ALA A 181 6.13 -26.83 -23.28
CA ALA A 181 6.03 -28.04 -24.09
C ALA A 181 6.66 -27.88 -25.49
N ALA A 182 6.79 -26.66 -26.00
CA ALA A 182 7.28 -26.39 -27.36
C ALA A 182 8.80 -26.22 -27.47
N GLU A 183 9.52 -25.92 -26.38
CA GLU A 183 10.99 -25.75 -26.38
C GLU A 183 11.77 -27.01 -25.94
N GLY A 184 11.06 -28.09 -25.58
CA GLY A 184 11.65 -29.34 -25.05
C GLY A 184 11.60 -30.55 -26.00
N GLY A 185 11.24 -30.37 -27.27
CA GLY A 185 11.12 -31.43 -28.29
C GLY A 185 12.15 -31.33 -29.40
#